data_AF-A0A3D0VU60-F1
#
_entry.id   AF-A0A3D0VU60-F1
#
_cell.length_a   1.000
_cell.length_b   1.000
_cell.length_c   1.000
_cell.angle_alpha   90.00
_cell.angle_beta   90.00
_cell.angle_gamma   90.00
#
_symmetry.space_group_name_H-M   'P 1'
#
loop_
_entity.id
_entity.type
_entity.pdbx_description
1 polymer ?
#
loop_
_entity_poly.entity_id
_entity_poly.type
_entity_poly.pdbx_seq_one_letter_code
_entity_poly.pdbx_strand_id
1 'polypeptide(L)'
;MVLKPLKFVPRLSIHKLRLLRKIFVDNLSSKENLINSLREQIDIVNPSNMGDHVKTFCHHNAEKIRFQATCSLLLDLLEARWNISISLDDLGFVISKPDYNKAFEGNSTEEIKNEMRKVQLVNRNKQVESLEFQNFISRMERPKPVGNEIKSILNLIDNGKELSEIFTDISSLDDEKKISLLEKIIQPEIVVCFPDDPLFKEEEHKCPYTGLRLTDIWKYFRL
;
A
#
# COMPACT_ATOMS: atom_id res chain seq x y z
N MET A 1 7.45 -10.06 -29.90
CA MET A 1 8.71 -10.27 -29.15
C MET A 1 8.39 -11.16 -27.96
N VAL A 2 8.74 -12.45 -28.01
CA VAL A 2 8.46 -13.39 -26.92
C VAL A 2 9.46 -13.10 -25.80
N LEU A 3 8.99 -12.50 -24.70
CA LEU A 3 9.81 -12.26 -23.52
C LEU A 3 10.27 -13.62 -22.99
N LYS A 4 11.59 -13.85 -23.00
CA LYS A 4 12.20 -15.04 -22.43
C LYS A 4 11.83 -15.08 -20.95
N PRO A 5 11.35 -16.22 -20.42
CA PRO A 5 10.92 -16.27 -19.03
C PRO A 5 12.11 -16.00 -18.10
N LEU A 6 11.89 -15.20 -17.06
CA LEU A 6 12.92 -14.78 -16.13
C LEU A 6 13.25 -15.95 -15.21
N LYS A 7 14.50 -16.41 -15.25
CA LYS A 7 15.01 -17.42 -14.33
C LYS A 7 15.47 -16.73 -13.03
N PHE A 8 14.99 -17.21 -11.90
CA PHE A 8 15.34 -16.73 -10.57
C PHE A 8 15.93 -17.87 -9.75
N VAL A 9 17.20 -17.74 -9.37
CA VAL A 9 17.89 -18.69 -8.48
C VAL A 9 18.18 -17.97 -7.17
N PRO A 10 17.45 -18.27 -6.07
CA PRO A 10 17.71 -17.68 -4.78
C PRO A 10 19.12 -18.01 -4.29
N ARG A 11 19.81 -17.03 -3.69
CA ARG A 11 21.11 -17.27 -3.02
C ARG A 11 20.90 -17.93 -1.66
N LEU A 12 20.59 -19.22 -1.69
CA LEU A 12 20.31 -20.07 -0.53
C LEU A 12 21.21 -21.30 -0.56
N SER A 13 21.40 -21.97 0.59
CA SER A 13 22.07 -23.27 0.59
C SER A 13 21.26 -24.29 -0.20
N ILE A 14 21.94 -25.34 -0.66
CA ILE A 14 21.31 -26.46 -1.38
C ILE A 14 20.17 -27.06 -0.56
N HIS A 15 20.34 -27.19 0.76
CA HIS A 15 19.31 -27.72 1.64
C HIS A 15 18.05 -26.84 1.63
N LYS A 16 18.21 -25.51 1.76
CA LYS A 16 17.09 -24.56 1.74
C LYS A 16 16.43 -24.46 0.36
N LEU A 17 17.20 -24.56 -0.72
CA LEU A 17 16.64 -24.63 -2.09
C LEU A 17 15.79 -25.90 -2.28
N ARG A 18 16.27 -27.05 -1.80
CA ARG A 18 15.51 -28.31 -1.84
C ARG A 18 14.22 -28.23 -1.03
N LEU A 19 14.27 -27.65 0.16
CA LEU A 19 13.09 -27.41 0.99
C LEU A 19 12.07 -26.53 0.26
N LEU A 20 12.53 -25.40 -0.31
CA LEU A 20 11.65 -24.50 -1.05
C LEU A 20 11.02 -25.18 -2.28
N ARG A 21 11.81 -25.94 -3.04
CA ARG A 21 11.28 -26.72 -4.17
C ARG A 21 10.28 -27.78 -3.71
N LYS A 22 10.55 -28.46 -2.60
CA LYS A 22 9.63 -29.44 -2.01
C LYS A 22 8.27 -28.80 -1.70
N ILE A 23 8.25 -27.60 -1.10
CA ILE A 23 7.00 -26.85 -0.87
C ILE A 23 6.21 -26.65 -2.17
N PHE A 24 6.89 -26.31 -3.27
CA PHE A 24 6.22 -26.16 -4.57
C PHE A 24 5.73 -27.50 -5.14
N VAL A 25 6.52 -28.56 -5.04
CA VAL A 25 6.15 -29.90 -5.53
C VAL A 25 4.94 -30.46 -4.76
N ASP A 26 4.97 -30.35 -3.44
CA ASP A 26 3.92 -30.87 -2.55
C ASP A 26 2.58 -30.14 -2.76
N ASN A 27 2.61 -28.92 -3.32
CA ASN A 27 1.45 -28.06 -3.54
C ASN A 27 1.15 -27.78 -5.03
N LEU A 28 1.65 -28.60 -5.96
CA LEU A 28 1.39 -28.43 -7.41
C LEU A 28 -0.09 -28.35 -7.77
N SER A 29 -0.94 -29.06 -7.01
CA SER A 29 -2.37 -29.20 -7.28
C SER A 29 -3.22 -28.03 -6.78
N SER A 30 -2.72 -27.23 -5.83
CA SER A 30 -3.49 -26.14 -5.21
C SER A 30 -2.61 -24.94 -4.92
N LYS A 31 -2.89 -23.85 -5.64
CA LYS A 31 -2.22 -22.55 -5.42
C LYS A 31 -2.50 -21.99 -4.02
N GLU A 32 -3.69 -22.25 -3.47
CA GLU A 32 -4.04 -21.78 -2.12
C GLU A 32 -3.22 -22.49 -1.04
N ASN A 33 -3.02 -23.80 -1.17
CA ASN A 33 -2.16 -24.56 -0.25
C ASN A 33 -0.70 -24.14 -0.37
N LEU A 34 -0.23 -23.80 -1.58
CA LEU A 34 1.11 -23.25 -1.80
C LEU A 34 1.29 -21.90 -1.09
N ILE A 35 0.32 -20.99 -1.21
CA ILE A 35 0.31 -19.69 -0.53
C ILE A 35 0.39 -19.89 0.98
N ASN A 36 -0.44 -20.77 1.56
CA ASN A 36 -0.44 -21.05 2.98
C ASN A 36 0.88 -21.68 3.45
N SER A 37 1.39 -22.67 2.72
CA SER A 37 2.66 -23.34 3.04
C SER A 37 3.85 -22.38 3.02
N LEU A 38 3.88 -21.42 2.08
CA LEU A 38 4.91 -20.37 2.06
C LEU A 38 4.76 -19.39 3.22
N ARG A 39 3.52 -19.00 3.55
CA ARG A 39 3.22 -18.08 4.66
C ARG A 39 3.66 -18.67 6.01
N GLU A 40 3.46 -19.96 6.23
CA GLU A 40 3.92 -20.68 7.44
C GLU A 40 5.45 -20.66 7.62
N GLN A 41 6.24 -20.45 6.57
CA GLN A 41 7.70 -20.34 6.68
C GLN A 41 8.17 -18.97 7.19
N ILE A 42 7.30 -17.95 7.22
CA ILE A 42 7.66 -16.56 7.46
C ILE A 42 7.26 -16.17 8.90
N ASP A 43 8.25 -16.06 9.79
CA ASP A 43 8.06 -15.61 11.19
C ASP A 43 8.77 -14.28 11.51
N ILE A 44 9.62 -13.78 10.61
CA ILE A 44 10.49 -12.61 10.82
C ILE A 44 9.73 -11.29 10.97
N VAL A 45 8.48 -11.22 10.49
CA VAL A 45 7.63 -10.01 10.55
C VAL A 45 6.56 -10.12 11.64
N ASN A 46 6.57 -11.16 12.48
CA ASN A 46 5.50 -11.35 13.48
C ASN A 46 5.61 -10.30 14.61
N PRO A 47 4.62 -9.42 14.81
CA PRO A 47 4.67 -8.34 15.81
C PRO A 47 4.85 -8.87 17.24
N SER A 48 4.38 -10.09 17.51
CA SER A 48 4.54 -10.75 18.81
C SER A 48 6.00 -11.09 19.16
N ASN A 49 6.92 -11.04 18.19
CA ASN A 49 8.37 -11.25 18.37
C ASN A 49 9.16 -9.94 18.56
N MET A 50 8.50 -8.77 18.59
CA MET A 50 9.15 -7.46 18.78
C MET A 50 9.39 -7.06 20.24
N GLY A 51 9.20 -7.96 21.21
CA GLY A 51 9.43 -7.66 22.63
C GLY A 51 10.90 -7.67 23.08
N ASP A 52 11.80 -8.32 22.32
CA ASP A 52 13.22 -8.46 22.69
C ASP A 52 14.10 -8.50 21.43
N HIS A 53 14.39 -7.32 20.86
CA HIS A 53 15.10 -7.15 19.58
C HIS A 53 16.44 -7.91 19.50
N VAL A 54 17.12 -8.11 20.64
CA VAL A 54 18.41 -8.82 20.71
C VAL A 54 18.23 -10.33 20.55
N LYS A 55 17.22 -10.94 21.19
CA LYS A 55 16.95 -12.38 21.01
C LYS A 55 16.44 -12.69 19.60
N THR A 56 15.60 -11.83 19.03
CA THR A 56 15.07 -11.99 17.67
C THR A 56 16.18 -11.91 16.63
N PHE A 57 17.14 -10.99 16.78
CA PHE A 57 18.31 -10.88 15.92
C PHE A 57 19.26 -12.09 16.06
N CYS A 58 19.47 -12.59 17.28
CA CYS A 58 20.30 -13.78 17.53
C CYS A 58 19.68 -15.10 17.03
N HIS A 59 18.35 -15.18 16.90
CA HIS A 59 17.64 -16.40 16.43
C HIS A 59 17.55 -16.51 14.88
N HIS A 60 17.79 -15.41 14.15
CA HIS A 60 17.69 -15.38 12.70
C HIS A 60 19.08 -15.20 12.08
N ASN A 61 19.77 -16.31 11.84
CA ASN A 61 21.01 -16.25 11.07
C ASN A 61 20.75 -15.73 9.64
N ALA A 62 21.79 -15.22 8.97
CA ALA A 62 21.65 -14.61 7.65
C ALA A 62 21.01 -15.54 6.60
N GLU A 63 21.15 -16.86 6.75
CA GLU A 63 20.52 -17.84 5.87
C GLU A 63 19.01 -17.96 6.11
N LYS A 64 18.57 -17.99 7.37
CA LYS A 64 17.15 -18.01 7.74
C LYS A 64 16.46 -16.75 7.22
N ILE A 65 17.08 -15.58 7.39
CA ILE A 65 16.58 -14.30 6.86
C ILE A 65 16.42 -14.38 5.33
N ARG A 66 17.46 -14.83 4.62
CA ARG A 66 17.39 -14.97 3.15
C ARG A 66 16.30 -15.94 2.71
N PHE A 67 16.14 -17.06 3.40
CA PHE A 67 15.11 -18.06 3.09
C PHE A 67 13.73 -17.46 3.25
N GLN A 68 13.46 -16.80 4.37
CA GLN A 68 12.15 -16.20 4.65
C GLN A 68 11.84 -15.01 3.76
N ALA A 69 12.84 -14.17 3.46
CA ALA A 69 12.71 -13.11 2.47
C ALA A 69 12.39 -13.69 1.06
N THR A 70 12.99 -14.83 0.70
CA THR A 70 12.66 -15.53 -0.55
C THR A 70 11.23 -16.05 -0.53
N CYS A 71 10.78 -16.68 0.57
CA CYS A 71 9.39 -17.14 0.71
C CYS A 71 8.41 -15.96 0.62
N SER A 72 8.70 -14.84 1.28
CA SER A 72 7.88 -13.61 1.22
C SER A 72 7.78 -13.08 -0.20
N LEU A 73 8.91 -12.99 -0.91
CA LEU A 73 8.92 -12.51 -2.30
C LEU A 73 8.12 -13.42 -3.23
N LEU A 74 8.27 -14.74 -3.11
CA LEU A 74 7.50 -15.69 -3.93
C LEU A 74 6.00 -15.66 -3.57
N LEU A 75 5.67 -15.49 -2.30
CA LEU A 75 4.29 -15.31 -1.83
C LEU A 75 3.66 -14.06 -2.45
N ASP A 76 4.35 -12.91 -2.38
CA ASP A 76 3.86 -11.65 -2.96
C ASP A 76 3.66 -11.76 -4.48
N LEU A 77 4.57 -12.45 -5.18
CA LEU A 77 4.43 -12.72 -6.62
C LEU A 77 3.22 -13.62 -6.92
N LEU A 78 3.00 -14.68 -6.13
CA LEU A 78 1.84 -15.56 -6.29
C LEU A 78 0.52 -14.84 -6.03
N GLU A 79 0.47 -14.01 -4.98
CA GLU A 79 -0.68 -13.16 -4.65
C GLU A 79 -0.93 -12.13 -5.77
N ALA A 80 0.12 -11.58 -6.37
CA ALA A 80 0.06 -10.74 -7.57
C ALA A 80 -0.22 -11.50 -8.88
N ARG A 81 -0.59 -12.79 -8.79
CA ARG A 81 -0.91 -13.69 -9.92
C ARG A 81 0.22 -13.91 -10.92
N TRP A 82 1.47 -13.71 -10.53
CA TRP A 82 2.60 -14.15 -11.34
C TRP A 82 2.63 -15.67 -11.41
N ASN A 83 3.11 -16.18 -12.53
CA ASN A 83 3.30 -17.60 -12.73
C ASN A 83 4.71 -17.96 -12.26
N ILE A 84 4.79 -18.92 -11.34
CA ILE A 84 6.06 -19.41 -10.80
C ILE A 84 6.06 -20.92 -11.00
N SER A 85 7.03 -21.43 -11.74
CA SER A 85 7.25 -22.87 -11.89
C SER A 85 8.68 -23.24 -11.52
N ILE A 86 8.88 -24.51 -11.18
CA ILE A 86 10.20 -25.03 -10.84
C ILE A 86 11.00 -25.21 -12.13
N SER A 87 12.25 -24.74 -12.13
CA SER A 87 13.19 -24.98 -13.24
C SER A 87 13.71 -26.43 -13.21
N LEU A 88 13.76 -27.06 -14.39
CA LEU A 88 14.29 -28.42 -14.55
C LEU A 88 15.82 -28.43 -14.68
N ASP A 89 16.41 -27.35 -15.21
CA ASP A 89 17.84 -27.28 -15.53
C ASP A 89 18.70 -26.84 -14.34
N ASP A 90 18.10 -26.10 -13.41
CA ASP A 90 18.77 -25.50 -12.26
C ASP A 90 17.89 -25.60 -11.00
N LEU A 91 18.47 -25.36 -9.82
CA LEU A 91 17.73 -25.31 -8.56
C LEU A 91 16.86 -24.04 -8.41
N GLY A 92 16.57 -23.32 -9.50
CA GLY A 92 15.81 -22.08 -9.51
C GLY A 92 14.33 -22.23 -9.88
N PHE A 93 13.74 -21.08 -10.15
CA PHE A 93 12.34 -20.88 -10.49
C PHE A 93 12.24 -20.12 -11.81
N VAL A 94 11.26 -20.50 -12.62
CA VAL A 94 10.88 -19.79 -13.83
C VAL A 94 9.71 -18.89 -13.47
N ILE A 95 9.93 -17.57 -13.59
CA ILE A 95 8.95 -16.55 -13.27
C ILE A 95 8.48 -15.91 -14.56
N SER A 96 7.16 -15.88 -14.77
CA SER A 96 6.57 -15.18 -15.91
C SER A 96 5.41 -14.29 -15.46
N LYS A 97 5.22 -13.22 -16.23
CA LYS A 97 4.13 -12.27 -16.01
C LYS A 97 2.79 -13.02 -16.00
N PRO A 98 1.78 -12.49 -15.29
CA PRO A 98 0.41 -12.97 -15.43
C PRO A 98 0.02 -12.96 -16.92
N ASP A 99 -0.64 -14.02 -17.38
CA ASP A 99 -1.21 -14.03 -18.72
C ASP A 99 -2.55 -13.29 -18.67
N TYR A 100 -2.48 -11.97 -18.75
CA TYR A 100 -3.67 -11.12 -18.77
C TYR A 100 -4.59 -11.48 -19.95
N ASN A 101 -4.06 -11.95 -21.08
CA ASN A 101 -4.93 -12.27 -22.22
C ASN A 101 -5.76 -13.53 -21.94
N LYS A 102 -5.17 -14.58 -21.37
CA LYS A 102 -5.92 -15.79 -20.96
C LYS A 102 -6.74 -15.62 -19.70
N ALA A 103 -6.27 -14.83 -18.74
CA ALA A 103 -6.99 -14.61 -17.47
C ALA A 103 -8.27 -13.78 -17.65
N PHE A 104 -8.40 -13.07 -18.78
CA PHE A 104 -9.51 -12.17 -19.08
C PHE A 104 -10.23 -12.51 -20.39
N GLU A 105 -9.93 -13.66 -21.00
CA GLU A 105 -10.60 -14.14 -22.20
C GLU A 105 -12.07 -14.45 -21.87
N GLY A 106 -13.01 -13.68 -22.45
CA GLY A 106 -14.45 -13.79 -22.17
C GLY A 106 -14.98 -12.92 -21.01
N ASN A 107 -14.12 -12.18 -20.30
CA ASN A 107 -14.54 -11.26 -19.23
C ASN A 107 -14.85 -9.85 -19.78
N SER A 108 -15.84 -9.17 -19.20
CA SER A 108 -16.16 -7.78 -19.49
C SER A 108 -15.05 -6.83 -19.01
N THR A 109 -14.94 -5.65 -19.63
CA THR A 109 -13.96 -4.62 -19.24
C THR A 109 -14.07 -4.19 -17.78
N GLU A 110 -15.27 -4.28 -17.20
CA GLU A 110 -15.56 -3.97 -15.81
C GLU A 110 -15.01 -5.04 -14.85
N GLU A 111 -15.17 -6.31 -15.19
CA GLU A 111 -14.61 -7.44 -14.44
C GLU A 111 -13.08 -7.41 -14.47
N ILE A 112 -12.48 -7.08 -15.61
CA ILE A 112 -11.02 -6.91 -15.72
C ILE A 112 -10.53 -5.81 -14.77
N LYS A 113 -11.20 -4.65 -14.77
CA LYS A 113 -10.86 -3.54 -13.86
C LYS A 113 -11.03 -3.94 -12.39
N ASN A 114 -12.11 -4.63 -12.05
CA ASN A 114 -12.37 -5.09 -10.68
C ASN A 114 -11.32 -6.11 -10.22
N GLU A 115 -10.92 -7.04 -11.08
CA GLU A 115 -9.87 -8.01 -10.80
C GLU A 115 -8.49 -7.35 -10.65
N MET A 116 -8.15 -6.38 -11.51
CA MET A 116 -6.92 -5.59 -11.36
C MET A 116 -6.92 -4.79 -10.05
N ARG A 117 -8.05 -4.18 -9.69
CA ARG A 117 -8.22 -3.50 -8.41
C ARG A 117 -7.99 -4.47 -7.26
N LYS A 118 -8.59 -5.66 -7.26
CA LYS A 118 -8.40 -6.66 -6.18
C LYS A 118 -6.92 -6.91 -5.88
N VAL A 119 -6.08 -7.08 -6.90
CA VAL A 119 -4.63 -7.29 -6.71
C VAL A 119 -3.96 -6.07 -6.09
N GLN A 120 -4.27 -4.87 -6.57
CA GLN A 120 -3.71 -3.61 -6.03
C GLN A 120 -4.20 -3.36 -4.59
N LEU A 121 -5.44 -3.74 -4.29
CA LEU A 121 -6.06 -3.63 -2.97
C LEU A 121 -5.39 -4.54 -1.94
N VAL A 122 -4.82 -5.69 -2.31
CA VAL A 122 -4.11 -6.56 -1.34
C VAL A 122 -2.97 -5.82 -0.67
N ASN A 123 -2.12 -5.15 -1.46
CA ASN A 123 -0.97 -4.42 -0.91
C ASN A 123 -1.41 -3.18 -0.13
N ARG A 124 -2.41 -2.46 -0.63
CA ARG A 124 -3.01 -1.32 0.10
C ARG A 124 -3.60 -1.78 1.43
N ASN A 125 -4.40 -2.84 1.44
CA ASN A 125 -5.05 -3.34 2.64
C ASN A 125 -4.01 -3.86 3.65
N LYS A 126 -2.98 -4.61 3.22
CA LYS A 126 -1.84 -4.98 4.08
C LYS A 126 -1.19 -3.76 4.75
N GLN A 127 -0.99 -2.67 4.00
CA GLN A 127 -0.43 -1.44 4.53
C GLN A 127 -1.39 -0.75 5.51
N VAL A 128 -2.67 -0.67 5.15
CA VAL A 128 -3.72 -0.06 5.98
C VAL A 128 -3.92 -0.84 7.29
N GLU A 129 -3.83 -2.17 7.25
CA GLU A 129 -3.97 -3.06 8.42
C GLU A 129 -2.77 -3.01 9.38
N SER A 130 -1.64 -2.41 8.97
CA SER A 130 -0.49 -2.27 9.86
C SER A 130 -0.81 -1.37 11.07
N LEU A 131 -0.30 -1.74 12.24
CA LEU A 131 -0.58 -1.05 13.49
C LEU A 131 -0.09 0.41 13.45
N GLU A 132 1.08 0.65 12.85
CA GLU A 132 1.65 1.97 12.67
C GLU A 132 0.75 2.88 11.83
N PHE A 133 0.11 2.32 10.81
CA PHE A 133 -0.77 3.04 9.91
C PHE A 133 -2.13 3.33 10.55
N GLN A 134 -2.71 2.34 11.24
CA GLN A 134 -3.93 2.53 12.03
C GLN A 134 -3.72 3.61 13.12
N ASN A 135 -2.58 3.58 13.80
CA ASN A 135 -2.20 4.61 14.78
C ASN A 135 -2.03 5.99 14.13
N PHE A 136 -1.46 6.04 12.93
CA PHE A 136 -1.34 7.28 12.16
C PHE A 136 -2.71 7.88 11.82
N ILE A 137 -3.62 7.09 11.22
CA ILE A 137 -4.99 7.54 10.88
C ILE A 137 -5.71 8.01 12.16
N SER A 138 -5.70 7.17 13.19
CA SER A 138 -6.36 7.48 14.47
C SER A 138 -5.84 8.79 15.07
N ARG A 139 -4.54 9.07 14.93
CA ARG A 139 -3.92 10.32 15.41
C ARG A 139 -4.31 11.55 14.59
N MET A 140 -4.53 11.39 13.29
CA MET A 140 -4.92 12.47 12.37
C MET A 140 -6.40 12.83 12.53
N GLU A 141 -7.25 11.83 12.70
CA GLU A 141 -8.70 11.99 12.89
C GLU A 141 -9.08 12.38 14.31
N ARG A 142 -8.20 12.13 15.29
CA ARG A 142 -8.42 12.54 16.68
C ARG A 142 -8.58 14.06 16.78
N PRO A 143 -9.70 14.55 17.33
CA PRO A 143 -9.92 15.96 17.56
C PRO A 143 -8.90 16.54 18.55
N LYS A 144 -8.33 17.70 18.23
CA LYS A 144 -7.36 18.43 19.06
C LYS A 144 -7.76 19.90 19.20
N PRO A 145 -7.46 20.52 20.35
CA PRO A 145 -7.66 21.95 20.51
C PRO A 145 -6.66 22.73 19.64
N VAL A 146 -7.17 23.63 18.81
CA VAL A 146 -6.40 24.54 17.95
C VAL A 146 -7.00 25.93 18.14
N GLY A 147 -6.32 26.77 18.92
CA GLY A 147 -6.89 28.02 19.41
C GLY A 147 -8.11 27.74 20.31
N ASN A 148 -9.27 28.29 19.93
CA ASN A 148 -10.53 28.11 20.67
C ASN A 148 -11.43 27.00 20.09
N GLU A 149 -11.01 26.34 19.02
CA GLU A 149 -11.81 25.35 18.31
C GLU A 149 -11.20 23.95 18.46
N ILE A 150 -12.04 22.93 18.29
CA ILE A 150 -11.63 21.53 18.23
C ILE A 150 -11.59 21.13 16.76
N LYS A 151 -10.40 20.78 16.27
CA LYS A 151 -10.16 20.43 14.85
C LYS A 151 -9.43 19.10 14.70
N SER A 152 -9.62 18.47 13.55
CA SER A 152 -8.88 17.30 13.08
C SER A 152 -8.66 17.39 11.56
N ILE A 153 -8.05 16.35 10.98
CA ILE A 153 -7.88 16.25 9.52
C ILE A 153 -9.22 16.27 8.78
N LEU A 154 -10.30 15.82 9.43
CA LEU A 154 -11.64 15.76 8.83
C LEU A 154 -12.20 17.15 8.53
N ASN A 155 -11.74 18.19 9.23
CA ASN A 155 -12.11 19.57 8.94
C ASN A 155 -11.48 20.12 7.65
N LEU A 156 -10.53 19.41 7.04
CA LEU A 156 -9.99 19.72 5.71
C LEU A 156 -10.68 18.93 4.59
N ILE A 157 -11.51 17.95 4.94
CA ILE A 157 -12.26 17.16 3.99
C ILE A 157 -13.56 17.89 3.72
N ASP A 158 -13.75 18.28 2.45
CA ASP A 158 -14.93 19.03 2.04
C ASP A 158 -16.21 18.18 2.14
N ASN A 159 -17.33 18.85 2.38
CA ASN A 159 -18.65 18.26 2.38
C ASN A 159 -19.33 18.57 1.05
N GLY A 160 -19.27 17.62 0.11
CA GLY A 160 -19.83 17.80 -1.23
C GLY A 160 -21.32 18.14 -1.26
N LYS A 161 -22.08 17.80 -0.20
CA LYS A 161 -23.49 18.19 -0.09
C LYS A 161 -23.64 19.70 0.18
N GLU A 162 -22.85 20.22 1.11
CA GLU A 162 -22.83 21.66 1.44
C GLU A 162 -22.38 22.48 0.22
N LEU A 163 -21.33 22.04 -0.47
CA LEU A 163 -20.88 22.66 -1.70
C LEU A 163 -21.95 22.64 -2.81
N SER A 164 -22.69 21.54 -2.94
CA SER A 164 -23.79 21.42 -3.90
C SER A 164 -24.95 22.35 -3.59
N GLU A 165 -25.30 22.52 -2.31
CA GLU A 165 -26.35 23.45 -1.88
C GLU A 165 -25.94 24.89 -2.24
N ILE A 166 -24.70 25.28 -1.92
CA ILE A 166 -24.12 26.58 -2.29
C ILE A 166 -24.17 26.81 -3.82
N PHE A 167 -23.80 25.81 -4.63
CA PHE A 167 -23.84 25.94 -6.09
C PHE A 167 -25.24 26.00 -6.68
N THR A 168 -26.22 25.37 -6.03
CA THR A 168 -27.62 25.41 -6.47
C THR A 168 -28.15 26.85 -6.38
N ASP A 169 -27.88 27.55 -5.29
CA ASP A 169 -28.28 28.94 -5.09
C ASP A 169 -27.64 29.88 -6.12
N ILE A 170 -26.36 29.64 -6.45
CA ILE A 170 -25.60 30.44 -7.43
C ILE A 170 -26.10 30.18 -8.86
N SER A 171 -26.52 28.96 -9.18
CA SER A 171 -26.96 28.58 -10.53
C SER A 171 -28.13 29.40 -11.05
N SER A 172 -28.95 29.96 -10.15
CA SER A 172 -30.13 30.76 -10.45
C SER A 172 -29.83 32.23 -10.75
N LEU A 173 -28.59 32.68 -10.55
CA LEU A 173 -28.17 34.06 -10.74
C LEU A 173 -27.74 34.36 -12.17
N ASP A 174 -27.62 35.65 -12.50
CA ASP A 174 -27.03 36.14 -13.74
C ASP A 174 -25.52 35.89 -13.79
N ASP A 175 -24.97 35.75 -15.01
CA ASP A 175 -23.60 35.28 -15.24
C ASP A 175 -22.52 36.18 -14.58
N GLU A 176 -22.73 37.49 -14.54
CA GLU A 176 -21.80 38.42 -13.86
C GLU A 176 -21.80 38.20 -12.34
N LYS A 177 -22.98 38.03 -11.72
CA LYS A 177 -23.07 37.74 -10.29
C LYS A 177 -22.58 36.34 -9.96
N LYS A 178 -22.78 35.37 -10.84
CA LYS A 178 -22.23 34.00 -10.72
C LYS A 178 -20.72 34.03 -10.61
N ILE A 179 -20.03 34.69 -11.55
CA ILE A 179 -18.56 34.75 -11.57
C ILE A 179 -18.06 35.40 -10.27
N SER A 180 -18.64 36.55 -9.87
CA SER A 180 -18.22 37.25 -8.65
C SER A 180 -18.40 36.44 -7.37
N LEU A 181 -19.44 35.60 -7.29
CA LEU A 181 -19.65 34.71 -6.13
C LEU A 181 -18.73 33.49 -6.16
N LEU A 182 -18.52 32.89 -7.34
CA LEU A 182 -17.62 31.75 -7.49
C LEU A 182 -16.18 32.11 -7.13
N GLU A 183 -15.70 33.30 -7.50
CA GLU A 183 -14.37 33.80 -7.10
C GLU A 183 -14.19 33.93 -5.59
N LYS A 184 -15.29 34.19 -4.85
CA LYS A 184 -15.24 34.29 -3.39
C LYS A 184 -15.25 32.92 -2.72
N ILE A 185 -15.94 31.95 -3.30
CA ILE A 185 -16.14 30.61 -2.74
C ILE A 185 -14.96 29.69 -3.07
N ILE A 186 -14.49 29.72 -4.31
CA ILE A 186 -13.41 28.87 -4.79
C ILE A 186 -12.11 29.64 -4.68
N GLN A 187 -11.42 29.46 -3.55
CA GLN A 187 -10.11 30.07 -3.28
C GLN A 187 -9.02 29.00 -3.32
N PRO A 188 -8.50 28.66 -4.51
CA PRO A 188 -7.45 27.65 -4.61
C PRO A 188 -6.17 28.16 -3.94
N GLU A 189 -5.64 27.37 -3.01
CA GLU A 189 -4.38 27.66 -2.31
C GLU A 189 -3.31 26.65 -2.71
N ILE A 190 -2.09 27.13 -2.97
CA ILE A 190 -0.91 26.28 -3.18
C ILE A 190 -0.03 26.41 -1.94
N VAL A 191 0.08 25.33 -1.18
CA VAL A 191 0.95 25.25 0.00
C VAL A 191 2.14 24.35 -0.31
N VAL A 192 3.35 24.88 -0.16
CA VAL A 192 4.58 24.09 -0.31
C VAL A 192 4.84 23.31 0.97
N CYS A 193 5.04 21.99 0.83
CA CYS A 193 5.35 21.11 1.94
C CYS A 193 6.86 20.87 2.02
N PHE A 194 7.53 21.47 3.01
CA PHE A 194 8.96 21.27 3.24
C PHE A 194 9.18 20.10 4.22
N PRO A 195 9.92 19.05 3.82
CA PRO A 195 10.21 17.92 4.69
C PRO A 195 11.27 18.29 5.73
N ASP A 196 10.90 18.29 7.03
CA ASP A 196 11.73 18.47 8.23
C ASP A 196 13.10 19.17 8.00
N ASP A 197 13.07 20.33 7.33
CA ASP A 197 14.25 21.09 6.98
C ASP A 197 14.54 22.06 8.13
N PRO A 198 15.69 21.95 8.81
CA PRO A 198 16.02 22.76 9.98
C PRO A 198 16.17 24.26 9.66
N LEU A 199 16.15 24.65 8.38
CA LEU A 199 16.19 26.06 7.95
C LEU A 199 14.82 26.75 8.01
N PHE A 200 13.73 26.02 8.21
CA PHE A 200 12.37 26.56 8.23
C PHE A 200 11.80 26.59 9.65
N LYS A 201 10.88 27.54 9.91
CA LYS A 201 10.27 27.67 11.24
C LYS A 201 9.24 26.57 11.46
N GLU A 202 9.09 26.07 12.69
CA GLU A 202 8.07 25.05 13.03
C GLU A 202 6.65 25.43 12.58
N GLU A 203 6.33 26.72 12.55
CA GLU A 203 5.04 27.25 12.10
C GLU A 203 4.82 27.05 10.60
N GLU A 204 5.88 27.10 9.80
CA GLU A 204 5.85 26.90 8.34
C GLU A 204 5.69 25.41 7.96
N HIS A 205 5.86 24.50 8.92
CA HIS A 205 5.61 23.07 8.74
C HIS A 205 4.19 22.64 9.14
N LYS A 206 3.37 23.55 9.70
CA LYS A 206 2.03 23.23 10.21
C LYS A 206 0.96 24.00 9.42
N CYS A 207 -0.18 23.34 9.21
CA CYS A 207 -1.36 23.97 8.65
C CYS A 207 -1.90 25.03 9.62
N PRO A 208 -2.12 26.29 9.18
CA PRO A 208 -2.61 27.34 10.06
C PRO A 208 -4.04 27.08 10.57
N TYR A 209 -4.83 26.31 9.81
CA TYR A 209 -6.21 26.01 10.18
C TYR A 209 -6.33 24.88 11.20
N THR A 210 -5.58 23.79 11.03
CA THR A 210 -5.70 22.57 11.88
C THR A 210 -4.54 22.33 12.83
N GLY A 211 -3.44 23.09 12.71
CA GLY A 211 -2.22 22.86 13.48
C GLY A 211 -1.51 21.53 13.17
N LEU A 212 -2.03 20.72 12.24
CA LEU A 212 -1.42 19.46 11.81
C LEU A 212 -0.20 19.73 10.93
N ARG A 213 0.79 18.83 10.96
CA ARG A 213 1.94 18.95 10.06
C ARG A 213 1.49 18.82 8.61
N LEU A 214 1.99 19.70 7.73
CA LEU A 214 1.68 19.69 6.30
C LEU A 214 2.11 18.36 5.64
N THR A 215 3.22 17.79 6.09
CA THR A 215 3.71 16.47 5.67
C THR A 215 2.72 15.35 6.02
N ASP A 216 2.15 15.38 7.23
CA ASP A 216 1.16 14.41 7.68
C ASP A 216 -0.16 14.56 6.92
N ILE A 217 -0.61 15.80 6.66
CA ILE A 217 -1.81 16.07 5.83
C ILE A 217 -1.63 15.49 4.43
N TRP A 218 -0.49 15.77 3.78
CA TRP A 218 -0.19 15.28 2.45
C TRP A 218 -0.10 13.75 2.41
N LYS A 219 0.47 13.14 3.45
CA LYS A 219 0.50 11.68 3.61
C LYS A 219 -0.92 11.12 3.72
N TYR A 220 -1.81 11.75 4.50
CA TYR A 220 -3.19 11.30 4.70
C TYR A 220 -4.02 11.30 3.40
N PHE A 221 -3.87 12.32 2.54
CA PHE A 221 -4.61 12.40 1.27
C PHE A 221 -4.05 11.52 0.14
N ARG A 222 -2.90 10.85 0.35
CA ARG A 222 -2.27 9.93 -0.62
C ARG A 222 -2.44 8.45 -0.26
N LEU A 223 -3.22 8.16 0.77
CA LEU A 223 -3.48 6.79 1.25
C LEU A 223 -4.36 6.00 0.27
#